data_AF-M4T807-F1
#
_entry.id   AF-M4T807-F1
#
_cell.length_a   1.000
_cell.length_b   1.000
_cell.length_c   1.000
_cell.angle_alpha   90.00
_cell.angle_beta   90.00
_cell.angle_gamma   90.00
#
_symmetry.space_group_name_H-M   'P 1'
#
loop_
_entity.id
_entity.type
_entity.pdbx_description
1 polymer ?
#
loop_
_entity_poly.entity_id
_entity_poly.type
_entity_poly.pdbx_seq_one_letter_code
_entity_poly.pdbx_strand_id
1 'polypeptide(L)'
;TRNKYYCPTINVDKLWTLVSEQTRTHYAKETEKAPVIDVVRAGYYKVLGKGLLPKQAVIVKAKFFSRTAEKKIKDGGGSCVLVA
;
A
#
# COMPACT_ATOMS: atom_id res chain seq x y z
N THR A 1 -4.17 -15.55 -24.71
CA THR A 1 -5.03 -14.88 -23.71
C THR A 1 -4.31 -13.68 -23.14
N ARG A 2 -4.86 -12.46 -23.23
CA ARG A 2 -4.23 -11.21 -22.76
C ARG A 2 -4.03 -11.11 -21.23
N ASN A 3 -4.57 -12.08 -20.48
CA ASN A 3 -4.53 -12.08 -19.02
C ASN A 3 -3.12 -12.23 -18.41
N LYS A 4 -2.16 -12.80 -19.16
CA LYS A 4 -0.76 -12.96 -18.71
C LYS A 4 -0.04 -11.64 -18.44
N TYR A 5 -0.47 -10.55 -19.08
CA TYR A 5 0.11 -9.21 -18.95
C TYR A 5 -0.75 -8.28 -18.09
N TYR A 6 -1.86 -8.78 -17.53
CA TYR A 6 -2.73 -7.97 -16.69
C TYR A 6 -2.05 -7.73 -15.33
N CYS A 7 -1.45 -6.54 -15.19
CA CYS A 7 -0.78 -6.11 -13.98
C CYS A 7 -1.10 -4.63 -13.72
N PRO A 8 -2.33 -4.34 -13.25
CA PRO A 8 -2.71 -2.99 -12.85
C PRO A 8 -1.78 -2.49 -11.74
N THR A 9 -1.33 -1.25 -11.85
CA THR A 9 -0.33 -0.66 -10.96
C THR A 9 -0.90 0.50 -10.14
N ILE A 10 -0.46 0.62 -8.89
CA ILE A 10 -0.79 1.72 -7.99
C ILE A 10 0.49 2.33 -7.44
N ASN A 11 0.48 3.64 -7.24
CA ASN A 11 1.61 4.33 -6.62
C ASN A 11 1.38 4.54 -5.12
N VAL A 12 2.48 4.67 -4.38
CA VAL A 12 2.48 4.88 -2.93
C VAL A 12 1.67 6.13 -2.51
N ASP A 13 1.62 7.20 -3.32
CA ASP A 13 0.79 8.38 -3.04
C ASP A 13 -0.72 8.08 -3.00
N LYS A 14 -1.17 7.08 -3.75
CA LYS A 14 -2.60 6.73 -3.87
C LYS A 14 -3.03 5.63 -2.90
N LEU A 15 -2.13 5.08 -2.09
CA LEU A 15 -2.50 4.01 -1.16
C LEU A 15 -3.56 4.48 -0.16
N TRP A 16 -3.44 5.73 0.32
CA TRP A 16 -4.39 6.30 1.28
C TRP A 16 -5.75 6.69 0.68
N THR A 17 -5.90 6.70 -0.65
CA THR A 17 -7.21 6.89 -1.27
C THR A 17 -8.04 5.61 -1.27
N LEU A 18 -7.43 4.45 -0.99
CA LEU A 18 -8.13 3.18 -0.85
C LEU A 18 -8.74 2.99 0.55
N VAL A 19 -8.45 3.89 1.48
CA VAL A 19 -8.86 3.84 2.87
C VAL A 19 -9.81 4.99 3.14
N SER A 20 -10.85 4.75 3.93
CA SER A 20 -11.77 5.82 4.34
C SER A 20 -11.09 6.84 5.25
N GLU A 21 -11.54 8.09 5.23
CA GLU A 21 -11.00 9.14 6.09
C GLU A 21 -11.18 8.83 7.59
N GLN A 22 -12.26 8.14 7.94
CA GLN A 22 -12.54 7.68 9.31
C GLN A 22 -11.46 6.72 9.79
N THR A 23 -11.12 5.73 8.96
CA THR A 23 -10.06 4.76 9.26
C THR A 23 -8.70 5.45 9.35
N ARG A 24 -8.42 6.41 8.46
CA ARG A 24 -7.16 7.17 8.47
C ARG A 24 -6.97 7.97 9.76
N THR A 25 -8.01 8.67 10.21
CA THR A 25 -7.98 9.47 11.44
C THR A 25 -7.93 8.63 12.71
N HIS A 26 -8.57 7.46 12.71
CA HIS A 26 -8.50 6.52 13.83
C HIS A 26 -7.07 5.98 14.03
N TYR A 27 -6.45 5.49 12.96
CA TYR A 27 -5.07 4.98 13.01
C TYR A 27 -4.00 6.08 13.04
N ALA A 28 -4.40 7.36 12.95
CA ALA A 28 -3.49 8.47 13.24
C ALA A 28 -3.36 8.69 14.76
N LYS A 29 -4.38 8.26 15.53
CA LYS A 29 -4.41 8.35 17.00
C LYS A 29 -3.94 7.06 17.67
N GLU A 30 -4.28 5.91 17.10
CA GLU A 30 -3.77 4.62 17.56
C GLU A 30 -2.45 4.26 16.89
N THR A 31 -1.38 4.32 17.67
CA THR A 31 -0.01 3.97 17.22
C THR A 31 0.31 2.48 17.34
N GLU A 32 -0.50 1.72 18.10
CA GLU A 32 -0.23 0.30 18.37
C GLU A 32 -0.62 -0.63 17.20
N LYS A 33 -1.58 -0.22 16.37
CA LYS A 33 -2.11 -1.02 15.27
C LYS A 33 -2.01 -0.25 13.97
N ALA A 34 -1.49 -0.90 12.93
CA ALA A 34 -1.40 -0.33 11.60
C ALA A 34 -2.57 -0.78 10.71
N PRO A 35 -3.13 0.10 9.85
CA PRO A 35 -4.13 -0.28 8.87
C PRO A 35 -3.52 -1.23 7.84
N VAL A 36 -4.32 -2.24 7.48
CA VAL A 36 -3.97 -3.18 6.40
C VAL A 36 -4.66 -2.73 5.11
N ILE A 37 -3.86 -2.32 4.13
CA ILE A 37 -4.34 -1.95 2.80
C ILE A 37 -4.10 -3.11 1.85
N ASP A 38 -5.19 -3.72 1.39
CA ASP A 38 -5.16 -4.77 0.38
C ASP A 38 -5.41 -4.16 -1.00
N VAL A 39 -4.33 -4.01 -1.78
CA VAL A 39 -4.42 -3.42 -3.11
C VAL A 39 -4.97 -4.42 -4.13
N VAL A 40 -4.87 -5.73 -3.86
CA VAL A 40 -5.39 -6.78 -4.74
C VAL A 40 -6.91 -6.75 -4.76
N ARG A 41 -7.53 -6.55 -3.59
CA ARG A 41 -8.98 -6.34 -3.46
C ARG A 41 -9.45 -5.07 -4.16
N ALA A 42 -8.60 -4.05 -4.24
CA ALA A 42 -8.86 -2.82 -4.99
C ALA A 42 -8.59 -2.97 -6.51
N GLY A 43 -8.19 -4.16 -6.98
CA GLY A 43 -7.94 -4.43 -8.38
C GLY A 43 -6.54 -4.05 -8.87
N TYR A 44 -5.56 -3.85 -7.98
CA TYR A 44 -4.16 -3.54 -8.31
C TYR A 44 -3.23 -4.66 -7.88
N TYR A 45 -2.25 -4.99 -8.72
CA TYR A 45 -1.33 -6.10 -8.45
C TYR A 45 0.08 -5.64 -8.13
N LYS A 46 0.51 -4.46 -8.63
CA LYS A 46 1.86 -3.95 -8.41
C LYS A 46 1.86 -2.56 -7.76
N VAL A 47 2.64 -2.41 -6.70
CA VAL A 47 2.86 -1.12 -6.02
C VAL A 47 4.18 -0.50 -6.48
N LEU A 48 4.13 0.78 -6.86
CA LEU A 48 5.26 1.56 -7.37
C LEU A 48 5.58 2.73 -6.45
N GLY A 49 6.86 3.04 -6.29
CA GLY A 49 7.35 4.04 -5.32
C GLY A 49 7.21 5.51 -5.72
N LYS A 50 6.28 5.90 -6.60
CA LYS A 50 6.05 7.32 -6.93
C LYS A 50 5.34 8.03 -5.77
N GLY A 51 5.71 9.30 -5.55
CA GLY A 51 5.08 10.16 -4.54
C GLY A 51 5.61 9.99 -3.12
N LEU A 52 4.93 10.60 -2.17
CA LEU A 52 5.28 10.60 -0.74
C LEU A 52 4.20 9.86 0.04
N LEU A 53 4.65 9.00 0.96
CA LEU A 53 3.78 8.40 1.95
C LEU A 53 3.83 9.27 3.22
N PRO A 54 2.71 9.54 3.90
CA PRO A 54 2.75 10.16 5.22
C PRO A 54 3.53 9.25 6.20
N LYS A 55 4.08 9.84 7.27
CA LYS A 55 4.83 9.12 8.32
C LYS A 55 3.97 8.19 9.20
N GLN A 56 2.79 7.81 8.72
CA GLN A 56 1.87 6.92 9.42
C GLN A 56 2.15 5.48 8.96
N ALA A 57 2.38 4.59 9.92
CA ALA A 57 2.66 3.18 9.66
C ALA A 57 1.49 2.53 8.90
N VAL A 58 1.82 1.70 7.89
CA VAL A 58 0.82 1.01 7.06
C VAL A 58 1.32 -0.36 6.65
N ILE A 59 0.42 -1.35 6.64
CA ILE A 59 0.71 -2.69 6.13
C ILE A 59 0.09 -2.79 4.75
N VAL A 60 0.90 -2.99 3.71
CA VAL A 60 0.43 -3.06 2.32
C VAL A 60 0.53 -4.50 1.82
N LYS A 61 -0.59 -5.04 1.33
CA LYS A 61 -0.70 -6.36 0.72
C LYS A 61 -0.80 -6.24 -0.80
N ALA A 62 0.18 -6.77 -1.53
CA ALA A 62 0.20 -6.75 -2.99
C ALA A 62 0.89 -8.00 -3.58
N LYS A 63 0.71 -8.24 -4.89
CA LYS A 63 1.43 -9.31 -5.59
C LYS A 63 2.88 -8.94 -5.89
N PHE A 64 3.11 -7.68 -6.26
CA PHE A 64 4.42 -7.18 -6.64
C PHE A 64 4.69 -5.82 -6.00
N PHE A 65 5.94 -5.58 -5.60
CA PHE A 65 6.42 -4.29 -5.13
C PHE A 65 7.65 -3.86 -5.93
N SER A 66 7.80 -2.56 -6.19
CA SER A 66 9.10 -2.02 -6.60
C SER A 66 10.01 -1.85 -5.39
N ARG A 67 11.33 -2.02 -5.56
CA ARG A 67 12.32 -1.75 -4.49
C ARG A 67 12.14 -0.38 -3.84
N THR A 68 11.81 0.62 -4.66
CA THR A 68 11.55 1.99 -4.20
C THR A 68 10.28 2.09 -3.36
N ALA A 69 9.23 1.32 -3.68
CA ALA A 69 8.01 1.28 -2.89
C ALA A 69 8.27 0.62 -1.53
N GLU A 70 8.96 -0.52 -1.53
CA GLU A 70 9.30 -1.23 -0.29
C GLU A 70 10.12 -0.36 0.65
N LYS A 71 11.15 0.33 0.12
CA LYS A 71 11.97 1.25 0.91
C LYS A 71 11.10 2.34 1.54
N LYS A 72 10.25 3.00 0.77
CA LYS A 72 9.37 4.07 1.28
C LYS A 72 8.36 3.59 2.32
N ILE A 73 7.79 2.40 2.13
CA ILE A 73 6.83 1.83 3.09
C ILE A 73 7.55 1.48 4.39
N LYS A 74 8.75 0.88 4.33
CA LYS A 74 9.58 0.58 5.50
C LYS A 74 10.06 1.85 6.22
N ASP A 75 10.51 2.85 5.47
CA ASP A 75 10.94 4.15 6.01
C ASP A 75 9.77 4.88 6.72
N GLY A 76 8.53 4.64 6.29
CA GLY A 76 7.31 5.13 6.94
C GLY A 76 6.85 4.31 8.15
N GLY A 77 7.63 3.32 8.60
CA GLY A 77 7.27 2.42 9.70
C GLY A 77 6.26 1.34 9.33
N GLY A 78 6.01 1.15 8.03
CA GLY A 78 5.09 0.15 7.50
C GLY A 78 5.75 -1.18 7.14
N SER A 79 4.94 -2.11 6.66
CA SER A 79 5.38 -3.43 6.19
C SER A 79 4.77 -3.80 4.85
N CYS A 80 5.54 -4.51 4.02
CA CYS A 80 5.10 -5.03 2.72
C CYS A 80 4.82 -6.53 2.87
N VAL A 81 3.61 -6.94 2.49
CA VAL A 81 3.16 -8.33 2.53
C VAL A 81 2.89 -8.79 1.09
N LEU A 82 3.60 -9.83 0.68
CA LEU A 82 3.40 -10.47 -0.62
C LEU A 82 2.20 -11.40 -0.57
N VAL A 83 1.31 -11.28 -1.56
CA VAL A 83 0.09 -12.09 -1.71
C VAL A 83 0.08 -12.72 -3.10
N ALA A 84 -0.36 -13.98 -3.22
CA ALA A 84 -0.36 -14.73 -4.49
C ALA A 84 -1.47 -14.32 -5.47
#